data_AF-A0A2V8LPM9-F1
#
_entry.id   AF-A0A2V8LPM9-F1
#
_cell.length_a   1.000
_cell.length_b   1.000
_cell.length_c   1.000
_cell.angle_alpha   90.00
_cell.angle_beta   90.00
_cell.angle_gamma   90.00
#
_symmetry.space_group_name_H-M   'P 1'
#
loop_
_entity.id
_entity.type
_entity.pdbx_description
1 polymer ?
#
loop_
_entity_poly.entity_id
_entity_poly.type
_entity_poly.pdbx_seq_one_letter_code
_entity_poly.pdbx_strand_id
1 'polypeptide(L)' 'MPQAKYARDPNHLLRGELTRRWDQLTESEIEECCTDSSKLIDLLQTRYGYVKSRAEKEIDLFFSEFHDRLRMAA' A
#
# COMPACT_ATOMS: atom_id res chain seq x y z
N MET A 1 20.15 16.01 -6.26
CA MET A 1 18.88 15.93 -5.51
C MET A 1 17.73 15.68 -6.49
N PRO A 2 17.28 14.43 -6.72
CA PRO A 2 16.00 14.17 -7.39
C PRO A 2 14.88 14.40 -6.34
N GLN A 3 13.67 14.88 -6.62
CA GLN A 3 12.70 14.29 -7.52
C GLN A 3 11.48 15.23 -7.64
N ALA A 4 11.54 16.20 -8.56
CA ALA A 4 10.41 17.11 -8.86
C ALA A 4 9.48 16.53 -9.94
N LYS A 5 9.01 15.29 -9.76
CA LYS A 5 8.19 14.59 -10.77
C LYS A 5 6.83 14.08 -10.27
N TYR A 6 6.57 14.08 -8.96
CA TYR A 6 5.41 13.42 -8.37
C TYR A 6 4.11 14.25 -8.31
N ALA A 7 3.89 15.15 -9.27
CA ALA A 7 2.74 16.06 -9.21
C ALA A 7 1.37 15.38 -9.44
N ARG A 8 1.32 14.11 -9.86
CA ARG A 8 0.09 13.29 -9.95
C ARG A 8 0.38 11.78 -9.90
N ASP A 9 1.25 11.31 -9.03
CA ASP A 9 1.51 9.88 -8.96
C ASP A 9 0.55 9.19 -7.99
N PRO A 10 -0.32 8.28 -8.48
CA PRO A 10 -1.23 7.52 -7.61
C PRO A 10 -0.48 6.70 -6.55
N ASN A 11 0.79 6.34 -6.81
CA ASN A 11 1.64 5.65 -5.85
C ASN A 11 1.92 6.46 -4.57
N HIS A 12 2.00 7.80 -4.65
CA HIS A 12 2.23 8.63 -3.48
C HIS A 12 0.99 8.68 -2.57
N LEU A 13 -0.20 8.77 -3.19
CA LEU A 13 -1.48 8.72 -2.46
C LEU A 13 -1.71 7.34 -1.85
N LEU A 14 -1.36 6.27 -2.57
CA LEU A 14 -1.45 4.90 -2.08
C LEU A 14 -0.59 4.71 -0.82
N ARG A 15 0.65 5.16 -0.86
CA ARG A 15 1.58 5.09 0.29
C ARG A 15 1.05 5.81 1.52
N GLY A 16 0.50 7.01 1.34
CA GLY A 16 -0.09 7.78 2.44
C GLY A 16 -1.29 7.08 3.08
N GLU A 17 -2.10 6.37 2.31
CA GLU A 17 -3.19 5.57 2.87
C GLU A 17 -2.70 4.26 3.49
N LEU A 18 -1.67 3.63 2.91
CA LEU A 18 -1.06 2.42 3.47
C LEU A 18 -0.46 2.68 4.86
N THR A 19 0.30 3.77 5.04
CA THR A 19 0.86 4.15 6.34
C THR A 19 -0.23 4.54 7.35
N ARG A 20 -1.36 5.10 6.90
CA ARG A 20 -2.53 5.38 7.75
C ARG A 20 -3.28 4.12 8.18
N ARG A 21 -3.44 3.16 7.26
CA ARG A 21 -4.10 1.87 7.51
C ARG A 21 -3.23 0.97 8.40
N TRP A 22 -1.93 0.96 8.15
CA TRP A 22 -0.95 0.12 8.81
C TRP A 22 0.18 0.96 9.43
N ASP A 23 -0.07 1.47 10.64
CA ASP A 23 0.87 2.29 11.42
C ASP A 23 2.25 1.61 11.67
N GLN A 24 2.31 0.28 11.65
CA GLN A 24 3.57 -0.47 11.81
C GLN A 24 4.41 -0.50 10.52
N LEU A 25 3.84 -0.15 9.37
CA LEU A 25 4.54 -0.16 8.09
C LEU A 25 5.11 1.22 7.80
N THR A 26 6.39 1.26 7.45
CA THR A 26 7.06 2.52 7.12
C THR A 26 6.85 2.84 5.65
N GLU A 27 6.79 4.13 5.32
CA GLU A 27 6.62 4.60 3.94
C GLU A 27 7.68 4.04 2.99
N SER A 28 8.92 3.81 3.47
CA SER A 28 10.00 3.19 2.70
C SER A 28 9.80 1.69 2.44
N GLU A 29 9.33 0.92 3.43
CA GLU A 29 9.02 -0.51 3.24
C GLU A 29 7.88 -0.68 2.25
N ILE A 30 6.88 0.20 2.34
CA ILE A 30 5.78 0.26 1.40
C ILE A 30 6.28 0.69 0.02
N GLU A 31 7.18 1.66 -0.10
CA GLU A 31 7.71 2.09 -1.40
C GLU A 31 8.40 0.94 -2.15
N GLU A 32 9.21 0.14 -1.44
CA GLU A 32 9.86 -1.05 -2.02
C GLU A 32 8.87 -2.19 -2.34
N CYS A 33 7.75 -2.27 -1.61
CA CYS A 33 6.75 -3.34 -1.76
C CYS A 33 5.50 -2.93 -2.55
N CYS A 34 5.33 -1.66 -2.88
CA CYS A 34 4.16 -1.10 -3.55
C CYS A 34 3.93 -1.74 -4.93
N THR A 35 5.01 -2.19 -5.57
CA THR A 35 5.00 -2.88 -6.85
C THR A 35 4.66 -4.37 -6.74
N ASP A 36 4.68 -4.93 -5.51
CA ASP A 36 4.58 -6.37 -5.24
C ASP A 36 3.63 -6.64 -4.05
N SER A 37 2.37 -6.94 -4.35
CA SER A 37 1.35 -7.31 -3.34
C SER A 37 1.80 -8.49 -2.48
N SER A 38 2.57 -9.43 -3.04
CA SER A 38 3.14 -10.57 -2.32
C SER A 38 4.09 -10.15 -1.18
N LYS A 39 4.89 -9.10 -1.39
CA LYS A 39 5.78 -8.58 -0.34
C LYS A 39 5.01 -7.85 0.75
N LEU A 40 3.95 -7.13 0.38
CA LEU A 40 3.04 -6.52 1.36
C LEU A 40 2.36 -7.59 2.23
N ILE A 41 1.95 -8.72 1.64
CA ILE A 41 1.40 -9.85 2.38
C ILE A 41 2.42 -10.43 3.37
N ASP A 42 3.69 -10.55 2.98
CA ASP A 42 4.77 -10.99 3.87
C ASP A 42 5.04 -10.01 5.01
N LEU A 43 5.02 -8.70 4.73
CA LEU A 43 5.11 -7.65 5.73
C LEU A 43 3.96 -7.70 6.74
N LEU A 44 2.72 -7.92 6.28
CA LEU A 44 1.57 -8.07 7.19
C LEU A 44 1.67 -9.34 8.04
N GLN A 45 2.19 -10.43 7.49
CA GLN A 45 2.47 -11.63 8.26
C GLN A 45 3.55 -11.38 9.32
N THR A 46 4.64 -10.71 8.96
CA THR A 46 5.80 -10.49 9.84
C THR A 46 5.57 -9.42 10.90
N ARG A 47 4.94 -8.30 10.54
CA ARG A 47 4.69 -7.16 11.44
C ARG A 47 3.47 -7.35 12.31
N TYR A 48 2.38 -7.85 11.73
CA TYR A 48 1.09 -7.98 12.41
C TYR A 48 0.74 -9.40 12.82
N GLY A 49 1.51 -10.41 12.40
CA GLY A 49 1.20 -11.82 12.68
C GLY A 49 -0.05 -12.31 11.95
N TYR A 50 -0.44 -11.64 10.85
CA TYR A 50 -1.62 -12.04 10.11
C TYR A 50 -1.40 -13.37 9.41
N VAL A 51 -2.45 -14.17 9.28
CA VAL A 51 -2.40 -15.36 8.43
C VAL A 51 -2.44 -14.93 6.96
N LYS A 52 -1.76 -15.66 6.08
CA LYS A 52 -1.67 -15.35 4.65
C LYS A 52 -3.02 -14.96 4.03
N SER A 53 -4.07 -15.75 4.26
CA SER A 53 -5.41 -15.48 3.72
C SER A 53 -6.04 -14.19 4.23
N ARG A 54 -5.72 -13.77 5.48
CA ARG A 54 -6.18 -12.49 6.04
C ARG A 54 -5.40 -11.33 5.44
N ALA A 55 -4.08 -11.47 5.32
CA ALA A 55 -3.22 -10.46 4.71
C ALA A 55 -3.58 -10.26 3.23
N GLU A 56 -3.80 -11.35 2.48
CA GLU A 56 -4.26 -11.31 1.09
C GLU A 56 -5.58 -10.54 0.95
N LYS A 57 -6.59 -10.88 1.77
CA LYS A 57 -7.88 -10.18 1.75
C LYS A 57 -7.77 -8.70 2.07
N GLU A 58 -6.96 -8.35 3.07
CA GLU A 58 -6.79 -6.95 3.48
C GLU A 58 -6.09 -6.13 2.39
N ILE A 59 -5.07 -6.69 1.74
CA ILE A 59 -4.38 -6.06 0.61
C ILE A 59 -5.31 -5.93 -0.59
N ASP A 60 -6.04 -6.99 -0.94
CA ASP A 60 -6.99 -7.00 -2.05
C ASP A 60 -8.11 -5.96 -1.86
N LEU A 61 -8.72 -5.93 -0.68
CA LEU A 61 -9.71 -4.91 -0.30
C LEU A 61 -9.13 -3.51 -0.43
N PHE A 62 -7.93 -3.28 0.11
CA PHE A 62 -7.29 -1.97 0.05
C PHE A 62 -7.05 -1.51 -1.39
N PHE A 63 -6.48 -2.36 -2.25
CA PHE A 63 -6.24 -2.02 -3.65
C PHE A 63 -7.55 -1.79 -4.41
N SER A 64 -8.58 -2.57 -4.11
CA SER A 64 -9.91 -2.41 -4.70
C SER A 64 -10.55 -1.07 -4.31
N GLU A 65 -10.60 -0.74 -3.02
CA GLU A 65 -11.14 0.53 -2.53
C GLU A 65 -10.32 1.73 -3.02
N PHE A 66 -8.99 1.61 -3.04
CA PHE A 66 -8.12 2.68 -3.51
C PHE A 66 -8.29 2.92 -5.03
N HIS A 67 -8.35 1.85 -5.82
CA HIS A 67 -8.56 1.96 -7.27
C HIS A 67 -9.96 2.49 -7.60
N ASP A 68 -10.99 2.08 -6.86
CA ASP A 68 -12.34 2.61 -7.00
C ASP A 68 -12.39 4.11 -6.67
N ARG A 69 -11.78 4.51 -5.55
CA ARG A 69 -11.66 5.92 -5.15
C ARG A 69 -10.86 6.75 -6.17
N LEU A 70 -9.79 6.20 -6.74
CA LEU A 70 -9.04 6.86 -7.81
C LEU A 70 -9.87 7.02 -9.08
N ARG A 71 -10.65 5.98 -9.45
CA ARG A 71 -11.54 6.02 -10.61
C ARG A 71 -12.66 7.04 -10.44
N MET A 72 -13.21 7.19 -9.24
CA MET A 72 -14.26 8.17 -8.95
C MET A 72 -13.73 9.61 -8.85
N ALA A 73 -12.44 9.79 -8.57
CA ALA A 73 -11.80 11.09 -8.46
C ALA A 73 -11.17 11.61 -9.77
N ALA A 74 -11.25 10.84 -10.86
CA ALA A 74 -10.73 11.16 -12.19
C ALA A 74 -11.86 11.57 -13.16
#